data_AF-A0A850SRP0-F1
#
_entry.id   AF-A0A850SRP0-F1
#
_cell.length_a   1.000
_cell.length_b   1.000
_cell.length_c   1.000
_cell.angle_alpha   90.00
_cell.angle_beta   90.00
_cell.angle_gamma   90.00
#
_symmetry.space_group_name_H-M   'P 1'
#
loop_
_entity.id
_entity.type
_entity.pdbx_description
1 polymer ?
#
loop_
_entity_poly.entity_id
_entity_poly.type
_entity_poly.pdbx_seq_one_letter_code
_entity_poly.pdbx_strand_id
1 'polypeptide(L)'
;MAANASAKTARTARKPAAKSASEKSGAKTKPTAVSVEAFIDKVPNETRRKDAKTLLALMKKVTGEKPVMWGSSIIGFGRYHYKYDSGREGDMCMTGFSPRSTSLVVYVLPGFARFEGLLKKLGKHRHGGSCLYINRLEDVDLPVLEKIVADAYAHMRKKYPA
;
A
#
# COMPACT_ATOMS: atom_id res chain seq x y z
N MET A 1 16.31 -67.12 -13.39
CA MET A 1 15.94 -66.07 -14.37
C MET A 1 14.54 -65.58 -14.01
N ALA A 2 14.38 -64.24 -13.90
CA ALA A 2 13.17 -63.52 -13.49
C ALA A 2 12.70 -63.78 -12.04
N ALA A 3 12.12 -62.86 -11.28
CA ALA A 3 12.03 -61.41 -11.26
C ALA A 3 11.41 -61.12 -9.87
N ASN A 4 11.74 -60.01 -9.21
CA ASN A 4 10.82 -58.88 -9.08
C ASN A 4 11.36 -57.88 -8.04
N ALA A 5 11.34 -56.61 -8.46
CA ALA A 5 11.68 -55.46 -7.65
C ALA A 5 10.55 -55.13 -6.67
N SER A 6 10.90 -54.58 -5.51
CA SER A 6 9.97 -53.83 -4.68
C SER A 6 10.67 -52.63 -4.08
N ALA A 7 10.49 -51.49 -4.74
CA ALA A 7 10.70 -50.17 -4.17
C ALA A 7 9.34 -49.66 -3.66
N LYS A 8 9.25 -49.35 -2.37
CA LYS A 8 8.12 -48.61 -1.80
C LYS A 8 8.62 -47.54 -0.82
N THR A 9 8.86 -46.37 -1.39
CA THR A 9 8.52 -45.03 -0.89
C THR A 9 8.58 -44.79 0.63
N ALA A 10 9.68 -44.19 1.09
CA ALA A 10 9.72 -43.47 2.36
C ALA A 10 8.89 -42.18 2.25
N ARG A 11 7.74 -42.13 2.94
CA ARG A 11 6.98 -40.91 3.19
C ARG A 11 7.41 -40.34 4.53
N THR A 12 8.23 -39.28 4.51
CA THR A 12 8.58 -38.49 5.69
C THR A 12 7.32 -37.84 6.26
N ALA A 13 7.00 -38.16 7.51
CA ALA A 13 5.89 -37.59 8.25
C ALA A 13 6.07 -36.08 8.41
N ARG A 14 5.06 -35.31 7.99
CA ARG A 14 4.98 -33.86 8.20
C ARG A 14 4.63 -33.58 9.67
N LYS A 15 5.49 -32.82 10.34
CA LYS A 15 5.26 -32.19 11.65
C LYS A 15 4.01 -31.28 11.58
N PRO A 16 3.08 -31.33 12.55
CA PRO A 16 1.92 -30.45 12.54
C PRO A 16 2.36 -29.01 12.81
N ALA A 17 2.00 -28.09 11.91
CA ALA A 17 2.17 -26.66 12.12
C ALA A 17 1.23 -26.23 13.25
N ALA A 18 1.82 -25.73 14.34
CA ALA A 18 1.11 -25.16 15.46
C ALA A 18 0.17 -24.04 14.99
N LYS A 19 -1.11 -24.14 15.34
CA LYS A 19 -2.07 -23.04 15.25
C LYS A 19 -1.60 -21.93 16.19
N SER A 20 -1.07 -20.83 15.66
CA SER A 20 -0.78 -19.65 16.47
C SER A 20 -2.09 -18.97 16.87
N ALA A 21 -2.20 -18.66 18.15
CA ALA A 21 -3.34 -18.09 18.83
C ALA A 21 -3.66 -16.67 18.35
N SER A 22 -4.95 -16.34 18.38
CA SER A 22 -5.51 -15.03 18.04
C SER A 22 -5.06 -13.95 19.05
N GLU A 23 -4.11 -13.09 18.65
CA GLU A 23 -3.74 -11.88 19.39
C GLU A 23 -4.80 -10.77 19.27
N LYS A 24 -4.97 -10.00 20.35
CA LYS A 24 -5.84 -8.81 20.48
C LYS A 24 -5.75 -7.93 19.23
N SER A 25 -6.90 -7.60 18.60
CA SER A 25 -6.98 -6.82 17.35
C SER A 25 -6.51 -5.36 17.52
N GLY A 26 -5.20 -5.17 17.64
CA GLY A 26 -4.57 -3.89 17.34
C GLY A 26 -4.68 -3.56 15.86
N ALA A 27 -4.44 -2.29 15.48
CA ALA A 27 -4.40 -1.90 14.07
C ALA A 27 -3.42 -2.81 13.30
N LYS A 28 -3.92 -3.49 12.26
CA LYS A 28 -3.12 -4.42 11.42
C LYS A 28 -2.09 -3.68 10.55
N THR A 29 -2.30 -2.39 10.36
CA THR A 29 -1.45 -1.52 9.55
C THR A 29 -0.49 -0.79 10.47
N LYS A 30 0.71 -1.35 10.64
CA LYS A 30 1.80 -0.77 11.43
C LYS A 30 3.05 -0.65 10.56
N PRO A 31 3.97 0.29 10.84
CA PRO A 31 5.24 0.35 10.13
C PRO A 31 6.02 -0.95 10.36
N THR A 32 6.77 -1.37 9.35
CA THR A 32 7.56 -2.60 9.35
C THR A 32 8.98 -2.31 8.88
N ALA A 33 9.90 -3.24 9.14
CA ALA A 33 11.28 -3.17 8.66
C ALA A 33 11.45 -3.70 7.22
N VAL A 34 10.36 -4.01 6.51
CA VAL A 34 10.42 -4.54 5.14
C VAL A 34 10.89 -3.43 4.19
N SER A 35 11.89 -3.73 3.35
CA SER A 35 12.35 -2.81 2.31
C SER A 35 11.23 -2.55 1.28
N VAL A 36 10.96 -1.27 1.03
CA VAL A 36 9.99 -0.81 0.04
C VAL A 36 10.41 -1.22 -1.37
N GLU A 37 11.70 -1.04 -1.69
CA GLU A 37 12.27 -1.40 -2.98
C GLU A 37 12.15 -2.91 -3.23
N ALA A 38 12.55 -3.74 -2.25
CA ALA A 38 12.42 -5.19 -2.35
C ALA A 38 10.97 -5.67 -2.44
N PHE A 39 10.03 -4.96 -1.81
CA PHE A 39 8.59 -5.24 -1.96
C PHE A 39 8.10 -4.94 -3.38
N ILE A 40 8.49 -3.79 -3.95
CA ILE A 40 8.12 -3.42 -5.32
C ILE A 40 8.71 -4.41 -6.34
N ASP A 41 9.96 -4.83 -6.17
CA ASP A 41 10.61 -5.74 -7.12
C ASP A 41 9.94 -7.11 -7.19
N LYS A 42 9.26 -7.52 -6.11
CA LYS A 42 8.47 -8.76 -6.03
C LYS A 42 7.06 -8.64 -6.63
N VAL A 43 6.63 -7.46 -7.08
CA VAL A 43 5.34 -7.29 -7.76
C VAL A 43 5.36 -8.08 -9.08
N PRO A 44 4.50 -9.11 -9.26
CA PRO A 44 4.59 -10.00 -10.43
C PRO A 44 4.23 -9.32 -11.75
N ASN A 45 3.29 -8.38 -11.73
CA ASN A 45 2.87 -7.66 -12.92
C ASN A 45 3.88 -6.56 -13.26
N GLU A 46 4.49 -6.63 -14.44
CA GLU A 46 5.56 -5.72 -14.83
C GLU A 46 5.12 -4.25 -14.93
N THR A 47 3.95 -3.99 -15.52
CA THR A 47 3.38 -2.63 -15.61
C THR A 47 3.13 -2.08 -14.22
N ARG A 48 2.50 -2.85 -13.33
CA ARG A 48 2.26 -2.46 -11.94
C ARG A 48 3.56 -2.16 -11.20
N ARG A 49 4.61 -2.97 -11.43
CA ARG A 49 5.94 -2.76 -10.83
C ARG A 49 6.57 -1.46 -11.33
N LYS A 50 6.53 -1.19 -12.64
CA LYS A 50 7.03 0.06 -13.23
C LYS A 50 6.27 1.26 -12.67
N ASP A 51 4.95 1.19 -12.66
CA ASP A 51 4.10 2.24 -12.12
C ASP A 51 4.35 2.48 -10.62
N ALA A 52 4.57 1.42 -9.85
CA ALA A 52 4.91 1.52 -8.43
C ALA A 52 6.25 2.24 -8.21
N LYS A 53 7.25 2.01 -9.07
CA LYS A 53 8.53 2.75 -9.04
C LYS A 53 8.33 4.23 -9.38
N THR A 54 7.51 4.54 -10.37
CA THR A 54 7.15 5.92 -10.72
C THR A 54 6.44 6.63 -9.57
N LEU A 55 5.43 5.99 -8.97
CA LEU A 55 4.72 6.54 -7.81
C LEU A 55 5.62 6.69 -6.59
N LEU A 56 6.53 5.75 -6.35
CA LEU A 56 7.52 5.86 -5.28
C LEU A 56 8.35 7.14 -5.43
N ALA A 57 8.87 7.40 -6.63
CA ALA A 57 9.67 8.58 -6.92
C ALA A 57 8.85 9.88 -6.77
N LEU A 58 7.64 9.91 -7.35
CA LEU A 58 6.74 11.05 -7.27
C LEU A 58 6.37 11.38 -5.82
N MET A 59 5.96 10.38 -5.03
CA MET A 59 5.56 10.62 -3.65
C MET A 59 6.75 10.97 -2.74
N LYS A 60 7.95 10.41 -2.98
CA LYS A 60 9.19 10.88 -2.32
C LYS A 60 9.42 12.37 -2.58
N LYS A 61 9.32 12.80 -3.84
CA LYS A 61 9.49 14.22 -4.24
C LYS A 61 8.45 15.13 -3.58
N VAL A 62 7.18 14.75 -3.63
CA VAL A 62 6.07 15.55 -3.10
C VAL A 62 6.09 15.68 -1.58
N THR A 63 6.41 14.59 -0.89
CA THR A 63 6.31 14.55 0.58
C THR A 63 7.60 14.97 1.26
N GLY A 64 8.76 14.77 0.61
CA GLY A 64 10.07 14.89 1.24
C GLY A 64 10.37 13.77 2.25
N GLU A 65 9.50 12.76 2.36
CA GLU A 65 9.58 11.72 3.37
C GLU A 65 10.26 10.46 2.86
N LYS A 66 10.90 9.72 3.79
CA LYS A 66 11.36 8.36 3.52
C LYS A 66 10.14 7.42 3.48
N PRO A 67 9.99 6.58 2.45
CA PRO A 67 8.89 5.62 2.37
C PRO A 67 9.09 4.52 3.43
N VAL A 68 7.99 4.04 4.00
CA VAL A 68 7.99 2.92 4.94
C VAL A 68 6.93 1.91 4.52
N MET A 69 7.21 0.62 4.69
CA MET A 69 6.19 -0.42 4.54
C MET A 69 5.26 -0.43 5.75
N TRP A 70 3.97 -0.28 5.50
CA TRP A 70 2.89 -0.36 6.48
C TRP A 70 2.07 -1.63 6.26
N GLY A 71 2.04 -2.50 7.27
CA GLY A 71 1.45 -3.83 7.17
C GLY A 71 2.10 -4.64 6.03
N SER A 72 1.28 -5.34 5.26
CA SER A 72 1.74 -6.24 4.20
C SER A 72 1.84 -5.62 2.80
N SER A 73 1.26 -4.44 2.58
CA SER A 73 0.99 -3.98 1.21
C SER A 73 0.93 -2.46 0.99
N ILE A 74 1.12 -1.64 2.02
CA ILE A 74 1.04 -0.19 1.90
C ILE A 74 2.46 0.37 1.95
N ILE A 75 2.81 1.20 0.97
CA ILE A 75 4.00 2.05 1.00
C ILE A 75 3.53 3.42 1.45
N GLY A 76 3.88 3.80 2.67
CA GLY A 76 3.39 5.00 3.34
C GLY A 76 4.47 6.07 3.48
N PHE A 77 4.02 7.33 3.56
CA PHE A 77 4.85 8.52 3.75
C PHE A 77 4.30 9.37 4.89
N GLY A 78 5.21 9.90 5.71
CA GLY A 78 4.88 10.59 6.95
C GLY A 78 4.17 9.68 7.96
N ARG A 79 3.84 10.23 9.13
CA ARG A 79 3.09 9.55 10.18
C ARG A 79 2.23 10.56 10.91
N TYR A 80 0.98 10.22 11.17
CA TYR A 80 0.11 10.97 12.07
C TYR A 80 -0.50 10.03 13.11
N HIS A 81 -0.81 10.58 14.28
CA HIS A 81 -1.53 9.90 15.33
C HIS A 81 -3.01 10.31 15.26
N TYR A 82 -3.92 9.35 15.18
CA TYR A 82 -5.36 9.59 15.23
C TYR A 82 -5.90 9.19 16.59
N LYS A 83 -6.92 9.91 17.07
CA LYS A 83 -7.70 9.57 18.26
C LYS A 83 -9.17 9.81 17.97
N TYR A 84 -10.00 8.80 18.23
CA TYR A 84 -11.45 8.87 18.11
C TYR A 84 -12.09 9.19 19.46
N ASP A 85 -13.31 9.72 19.44
CA ASP A 85 -14.10 10.03 20.64
C ASP A 85 -14.35 8.79 21.52
N SER A 86 -14.33 7.60 20.93
CA SER A 86 -14.40 6.32 21.65
C SER A 86 -13.13 5.97 22.44
N GLY A 87 -12.10 6.81 22.41
CA GLY A 87 -10.80 6.57 23.03
C GLY A 87 -9.87 5.68 22.20
N ARG A 88 -10.32 5.15 21.06
CA ARG A 88 -9.47 4.38 20.15
C ARG A 88 -8.49 5.31 19.43
N GLU A 89 -7.20 5.02 19.56
CA GLU A 89 -6.14 5.78 18.92
C GLU A 89 -5.12 4.87 18.21
N GLY A 90 -4.19 5.48 17.48
CA GLY A 90 -3.12 4.77 16.79
C GLY A 90 -2.42 5.62 15.74
N ASP A 91 -1.42 5.03 15.10
CA ASP A 91 -0.62 5.70 14.08
C ASP A 91 -0.98 5.19 12.68
N MET A 92 -0.86 6.08 11.69
CA MET A 92 -1.00 5.74 10.28
C MET A 92 -0.12 6.66 9.42
N CYS A 93 0.23 6.24 8.20
CA CYS A 93 0.89 7.12 7.23
C CYS A 93 -0.02 8.27 6.79
N MET A 94 0.52 9.46 6.55
CA MET A 94 -0.24 10.64 6.11
C MET A 94 -0.68 10.56 4.64
N THR A 95 0.04 9.78 3.83
CA THR A 95 -0.33 9.40 2.47
C THR A 95 0.42 8.13 2.09
N GLY A 96 0.10 7.54 0.94
CA GLY A 96 0.81 6.37 0.45
C GLY A 96 0.13 5.74 -0.73
N PHE A 97 0.60 4.57 -1.12
CA PHE A 97 -0.04 3.76 -2.16
C PHE A 97 0.15 2.26 -1.92
N SER A 98 -0.64 1.45 -2.63
CA SER A 98 -0.57 0.00 -2.63
C SER A 98 -0.65 -0.53 -4.06
N PRO A 99 0.39 -1.22 -4.58
CA PRO A 99 0.36 -1.86 -5.89
C PRO A 99 -0.36 -3.21 -5.83
N ARG A 100 -1.69 -3.17 -5.80
CA ARG A 100 -2.53 -4.38 -5.72
C ARG A 100 -2.59 -5.10 -7.06
N SER A 101 -3.06 -6.35 -7.02
CA SER A 101 -3.21 -7.20 -8.21
C SER A 101 -4.08 -6.57 -9.30
N THR A 102 -5.17 -5.89 -8.93
CA THR A 102 -6.13 -5.32 -9.88
C THR A 102 -5.97 -3.82 -10.13
N SER A 103 -5.35 -3.08 -9.21
CA SER A 103 -5.22 -1.61 -9.32
C SER A 103 -4.09 -1.07 -8.45
N LEU A 104 -3.60 0.10 -8.81
CA LEU A 104 -2.89 0.98 -7.89
C LEU A 104 -3.91 1.70 -7.04
N VAL A 105 -3.73 1.62 -5.73
CA VAL A 105 -4.55 2.37 -4.79
C VAL A 105 -3.68 3.45 -4.18
N VAL A 106 -4.01 4.72 -4.43
CA VAL A 106 -3.37 5.89 -3.82
C VAL A 106 -4.25 6.38 -2.67
N TYR A 107 -3.65 6.62 -1.50
CA TYR A 107 -4.36 7.02 -0.29
C TYR A 107 -4.42 8.55 -0.17
N VAL A 108 -5.59 9.12 -0.46
CA VAL A 108 -5.92 10.54 -0.39
C VAL A 108 -6.78 10.77 0.85
N LEU A 109 -6.13 10.90 2.01
CA LEU A 109 -6.80 10.90 3.32
C LEU A 109 -7.86 11.97 3.54
N PRO A 110 -7.74 13.21 3.03
CA PRO A 110 -8.79 14.23 3.20
C PRO A 110 -10.10 13.91 2.46
N GLY A 111 -10.16 12.80 1.72
CA GLY A 111 -11.26 12.49 0.81
C GLY A 111 -11.21 13.34 -0.46
N PHE A 112 -12.30 13.32 -1.23
CA PHE A 112 -12.31 13.79 -2.62
C PHE A 112 -13.15 15.03 -2.89
N ALA A 113 -13.95 15.49 -1.94
CA ALA A 113 -14.83 16.66 -2.11
C ALA A 113 -14.08 17.93 -2.57
N ARG A 114 -12.82 18.08 -2.13
CA ARG A 114 -11.98 19.23 -2.50
C ARG A 114 -11.22 19.06 -3.81
N PHE A 115 -11.25 17.87 -4.41
CA PHE A 115 -10.46 17.50 -5.58
C PHE A 115 -11.30 17.32 -6.82
N GLU A 116 -12.62 17.58 -6.80
CA GLU A 116 -13.51 17.35 -7.94
C GLU A 116 -13.01 17.97 -9.25
N GLY A 117 -12.49 19.20 -9.21
CA GLY A 117 -11.93 19.87 -10.38
C GLY A 117 -10.66 19.21 -10.93
N LEU A 118 -9.82 18.63 -10.05
CA LEU A 118 -8.62 17.89 -10.46
C LEU A 118 -9.00 16.48 -10.95
N LEU A 119 -9.95 15.81 -10.30
CA LEU A 119 -10.43 14.49 -10.72
C LEU A 119 -10.99 14.50 -12.13
N LYS A 120 -11.73 15.56 -12.52
CA LYS A 120 -12.21 15.73 -13.91
C LYS A 120 -11.08 15.78 -14.95
N LYS A 121 -9.89 16.23 -14.55
CA LYS A 121 -8.70 16.33 -15.41
C LYS A 121 -7.76 15.13 -15.30
N LEU A 122 -7.94 14.30 -14.28
CA LEU A 122 -7.01 13.23 -13.94
C LEU A 122 -6.97 12.12 -14.99
N GLY A 123 -8.06 11.87 -15.72
CA GLY A 123 -8.16 10.72 -16.63
C GLY A 123 -8.94 9.56 -16.02
N LYS A 124 -8.66 8.32 -16.43
CA LYS A 124 -9.48 7.16 -16.05
C LYS A 124 -9.14 6.66 -14.65
N HIS A 125 -10.05 6.88 -13.72
CA HIS A 125 -9.90 6.50 -12.32
C HIS A 125 -11.24 6.12 -11.69
N ARG A 126 -11.19 5.53 -10.49
CA ARG A 126 -12.33 5.44 -9.57
C ARG A 126 -11.89 5.93 -8.21
N HIS A 127 -12.79 6.44 -7.38
CA HIS A 127 -12.45 6.82 -6.01
C HIS A 127 -13.58 6.50 -5.04
N GLY A 128 -13.25 6.38 -3.76
CA GLY A 128 -14.20 6.13 -2.68
C GLY A 128 -13.52 6.18 -1.31
N GLY A 129 -14.19 6.77 -0.33
CA GLY A 129 -13.58 7.06 0.98
C GLY A 129 -12.30 7.90 0.80
N SER A 130 -11.16 7.34 1.20
CA SER A 130 -9.83 7.94 1.02
C SER A 130 -8.97 7.24 -0.05
N CYS A 131 -9.57 6.40 -0.89
CA CYS A 131 -8.86 5.57 -1.86
C CYS A 131 -9.11 6.06 -3.29
N LEU A 132 -8.04 6.32 -4.02
CA LEU A 132 -8.03 6.59 -5.46
C LEU A 132 -7.49 5.36 -6.19
N TYR A 133 -8.32 4.76 -7.05
CA TYR A 133 -8.02 3.54 -7.79
C TYR A 133 -7.65 3.87 -9.24
N ILE A 134 -6.44 3.49 -9.63
CA ILE A 134 -5.88 3.72 -10.96
C ILE A 134 -5.46 2.35 -11.53
N ASN A 135 -5.89 2.02 -12.75
CA ASN A 135 -5.54 0.73 -13.35
C ASN A 135 -4.06 0.67 -13.74
N ARG A 136 -3.55 1.73 -14.36
CA ARG A 136 -2.16 1.94 -14.79
C ARG A 136 -1.90 3.43 -14.94
N LEU A 137 -0.67 3.88 -14.76
CA LEU A 137 -0.38 5.32 -14.73
C LEU A 137 -0.55 6.01 -16.09
N GLU A 138 -0.42 5.28 -17.21
CA GLU A 138 -0.69 5.81 -18.55
C GLU A 138 -2.15 6.24 -18.77
N ASP A 139 -3.08 5.75 -17.94
CA ASP A 139 -4.49 6.11 -18.01
C ASP A 139 -4.78 7.46 -17.32
N VAL A 140 -3.78 8.09 -16.67
CA VAL A 140 -3.94 9.32 -15.89
C VAL A 140 -2.88 10.38 -16.17
N ASP A 141 -3.25 11.63 -15.94
CA ASP A 141 -2.34 12.78 -15.96
C ASP A 141 -1.50 12.81 -14.67
N LEU A 142 -0.21 12.49 -14.81
CA LEU A 142 0.77 12.45 -13.71
C LEU A 142 0.92 13.78 -12.98
N PRO A 143 1.07 14.94 -13.65
CA PRO A 143 1.03 16.25 -13.01
C PRO A 143 -0.24 16.51 -12.17
N VAL A 144 -1.41 16.11 -12.66
CA VAL A 144 -2.67 16.24 -11.89
C VAL A 144 -2.66 15.33 -10.65
N LEU A 145 -2.17 14.09 -10.79
CA LEU A 145 -2.01 13.17 -9.67
C LEU A 145 -1.02 13.72 -8.63
N GLU A 146 0.11 14.28 -9.07
CA GLU A 146 1.11 14.93 -8.21
C GLU A 146 0.46 16.01 -7.37
N LYS A 147 -0.36 16.87 -7.98
CA LYS A 147 -1.07 17.94 -7.29
C LYS A 147 -2.06 17.41 -6.26
N ILE A 148 -2.86 16.39 -6.60
CA ILE A 148 -3.80 15.77 -5.64
C ILE A 148 -3.05 15.24 -4.42
N VAL A 149 -1.94 14.53 -4.63
CA VAL A 149 -1.14 13.97 -3.54
C VAL A 149 -0.50 15.07 -2.69
N ALA A 150 0.04 16.12 -3.32
CA ALA A 150 0.67 17.24 -2.63
C ALA A 150 -0.32 17.99 -1.72
N ASP A 151 -1.47 18.37 -2.28
CA ASP A 151 -2.52 19.07 -1.55
C ASP A 151 -3.08 18.20 -0.42
N ALA A 152 -3.23 16.90 -0.65
CA ALA A 152 -3.70 15.95 0.36
C ALA A 152 -2.70 15.81 1.52
N TYR A 153 -1.42 15.67 1.20
CA TYR A 153 -0.35 15.55 2.18
C TYR A 153 -0.20 16.84 3.00
N ALA A 154 -0.21 18.00 2.33
CA ALA A 154 -0.16 19.31 3.00
C ALA A 154 -1.34 19.52 3.95
N HIS A 155 -2.54 19.08 3.57
CA HIS A 155 -3.70 19.12 4.47
C HIS A 155 -3.50 18.24 5.71
N MET A 156 -2.98 17.02 5.54
CA MET A 156 -2.70 16.13 6.67
C MET A 156 -1.65 16.72 7.61
N ARG A 157 -0.57 17.31 7.07
CA ARG A 157 0.44 18.01 7.88
C ARG A 157 -0.12 19.20 8.65
N LYS A 158 -1.06 19.95 8.06
CA LYS A 158 -1.73 21.06 8.75
C LYS A 158 -2.68 20.57 9.84
N LYS A 159 -3.40 19.47 9.59
CA LYS A 159 -4.38 18.91 10.52
C LYS A 159 -3.72 18.19 11.71
N TYR A 160 -2.59 17.54 11.46
CA TYR A 160 -1.81 16.80 12.45
C TYR A 160 -0.38 17.36 12.48
N PRO A 161 -0.17 18.52 13.12
CA PRO A 161 1.19 19.03 13.33
C PRO A 161 2.01 18.04 14.18
N ALA A 162 3.32 18.05 13.97
CA ALA A 162 4.28 17.21 14.70
C ALA A 162 4.39 17.60 16.17
#